data_AF-A0A1S8S0M0-F1
#
_entry.id   AF-A0A1S8S0M0-F1
#
_cell.length_a   1.000
_cell.length_b   1.000
_cell.length_c   1.000
_cell.angle_alpha   90.00
_cell.angle_beta   90.00
_cell.angle_gamma   90.00
#
_symmetry.space_group_name_H-M   'P 1'
#
loop_
_entity.id
_entity.type
_entity.pdbx_description
1 polymer ?
#
loop_
_entity_poly.entity_id
_entity_poly.type
_entity_poly.pdbx_seq_one_letter_code
_entity_poly.pdbx_strand_id
1 'polypeptide(L)'
;MSKKFTKKYEIHYYEVNSNLRCKLSSIIDFVCDVGTQQSEALGGGIDYCTKNNCAWVFYKYDIKMYRYPMFGEIISVTTEAIGFKKFYGLRKYTINDENNNVIGEALALFFLINIDKRRPMRIQDEQYHIYGVNGDVDYDISMDKIERTNDEQYYKQFSIRYSDIDSNNHVNNVKYVEWAMEAVPLDIINNYTLKRIKVVFEKETTYGDKISSTAAINVIDENNLKSYHTIKNSEGTELTLLEADWKK
;
A
#
# COMPACT_ATOMS: atom_id res chain seq x y z
N MET A 1 13.25 -17.58 13.12
CA MET A 1 12.43 -16.41 13.52
C MET A 1 12.55 -15.40 12.40
N SER A 2 11.42 -14.78 12.01
CA SER A 2 11.39 -13.73 10.99
C SER A 2 12.38 -12.63 11.33
N LYS A 3 13.15 -12.18 10.34
CA LYS A 3 14.08 -11.08 10.53
C LYS A 3 13.30 -9.77 10.50
N LYS A 4 13.48 -8.95 11.55
CA LYS A 4 12.94 -7.58 11.62
C LYS A 4 13.94 -6.60 11.05
N PHE A 5 13.45 -5.55 10.41
CA PHE A 5 14.25 -4.43 9.95
C PHE A 5 13.55 -3.12 10.28
N THR A 6 14.29 -2.13 10.76
CA THR A 6 13.76 -0.84 11.18
C THR A 6 14.55 0.29 10.52
N LYS A 7 13.84 1.27 9.98
CA LYS A 7 14.42 2.50 9.44
C LYS A 7 13.71 3.71 10.06
N LYS A 8 14.48 4.76 10.34
CA LYS A 8 13.95 6.05 10.79
C LYS A 8 13.71 6.96 9.60
N TYR A 9 12.64 7.75 9.67
CA TYR A 9 12.29 8.77 8.69
C TYR A 9 11.97 10.06 9.43
N GLU A 10 12.60 11.17 9.02
CA GLU A 10 12.17 12.51 9.38
C GLU A 10 11.10 12.96 8.39
N ILE A 11 10.00 13.55 8.89
CA ILE A 11 8.91 14.01 8.03
C ILE A 11 9.28 15.35 7.40
N HIS A 12 9.55 15.33 6.09
CA HIS A 12 9.91 16.50 5.32
C HIS A 12 8.70 17.31 4.86
N TYR A 13 8.97 18.55 4.44
CA TYR A 13 7.93 19.50 4.01
C TYR A 13 7.11 19.00 2.81
N TYR A 14 7.72 18.27 1.86
CA TYR A 14 7.00 17.73 0.70
C TYR A 14 6.17 16.48 1.00
N GLU A 15 6.33 15.90 2.21
CA GLU A 15 5.61 14.70 2.66
C GLU A 15 4.35 15.04 3.44
N VAL A 16 4.12 16.31 3.77
CA VAL A 16 2.95 16.78 4.52
C VAL A 16 1.90 17.42 3.62
N ASN A 17 0.68 17.52 4.14
CA ASN A 17 -0.42 18.27 3.54
C ASN A 17 -0.40 19.75 3.99
N SER A 18 -1.41 20.52 3.60
CA SER A 18 -1.55 21.95 3.94
C SER A 18 -1.60 22.24 5.45
N ASN A 19 -1.88 21.23 6.28
CA ASN A 19 -1.96 21.33 7.73
C ASN A 19 -0.68 20.82 8.42
N LEU A 20 0.42 20.66 7.69
CA LEU A 20 1.70 20.10 8.17
C LEU A 20 1.61 18.67 8.70
N ARG A 21 0.53 17.95 8.37
CA ARG A 21 0.32 16.55 8.73
C ARG A 21 0.83 15.67 7.60
N CYS A 22 1.59 14.61 7.92
CA CYS A 22 2.08 13.66 6.93
C CYS A 22 0.93 13.07 6.10
N LYS A 23 1.10 13.03 4.77
CA LYS A 23 0.13 12.45 3.84
C LYS A 23 0.11 10.93 3.99
N LEU A 24 -1.04 10.30 3.77
CA LEU A 24 -1.08 8.84 3.69
C LEU A 24 -0.18 8.30 2.56
N SER A 25 -0.09 9.00 1.42
CA SER A 25 0.81 8.58 0.33
C SER A 25 2.27 8.49 0.79
N SER A 26 2.75 9.49 1.54
CA SER A 26 4.09 9.46 2.15
C SER A 26 4.26 8.29 3.13
N ILE A 27 3.25 7.98 3.94
CA ILE A 27 3.28 6.80 4.83
C ILE A 27 3.43 5.51 4.02
N ILE A 28 2.71 5.38 2.91
CA ILE A 28 2.82 4.22 2.01
C ILE A 28 4.21 4.17 1.37
N ASP A 29 4.78 5.31 0.97
CA ASP A 29 6.16 5.39 0.46
C ASP A 29 7.17 4.86 1.49
N PHE A 30 7.05 5.22 2.76
CA PHE A 30 7.92 4.70 3.83
C PHE A 30 7.75 3.20 4.07
N VAL A 31 6.51 2.70 3.97
CA VAL A 31 6.18 1.26 4.04
C VAL A 31 6.79 0.50 2.86
N CYS A 32 6.75 1.07 1.66
CA CYS A 32 7.37 0.47 0.48
C CYS A 32 8.90 0.49 0.60
N ASP A 33 9.50 1.61 0.99
CA ASP A 33 10.96 1.74 1.12
C ASP A 33 11.51 0.78 2.18
N VAL A 34 10.93 0.72 3.38
CA VAL A 34 11.41 -0.23 4.42
C VAL A 34 11.24 -1.71 3.97
N GLY A 35 10.25 -1.97 3.11
CA GLY A 35 10.16 -3.13 2.19
C GLY A 35 11.45 -3.48 1.52
N THR A 36 11.78 -2.62 0.58
CA THR A 36 12.91 -2.75 -0.31
C THR A 36 14.21 -2.79 0.48
N GLN A 37 14.43 -1.86 1.41
CA GLN A 37 15.67 -1.79 2.20
C GLN A 37 15.95 -3.05 3.03
N GLN A 38 14.92 -3.67 3.62
CA GLN A 38 15.12 -4.97 4.27
C GLN A 38 15.57 -6.03 3.26
N SER A 39 14.91 -6.09 2.10
CA SER A 39 15.22 -7.10 1.08
C SER A 39 16.64 -6.92 0.56
N GLU A 40 17.06 -5.68 0.30
CA GLU A 40 18.44 -5.34 -0.04
C GLU A 40 19.42 -5.78 1.06
N ALA A 41 19.15 -5.42 2.32
CA ALA A 41 20.02 -5.75 3.45
C ALA A 41 20.15 -7.26 3.71
N LEU A 42 19.14 -8.05 3.33
CA LEU A 42 19.13 -9.51 3.51
C LEU A 42 19.59 -10.29 2.28
N GLY A 43 19.87 -9.61 1.15
CA GLY A 43 20.28 -10.24 -0.10
C GLY A 43 19.12 -10.81 -0.95
N GLY A 44 17.87 -10.45 -0.64
CA GLY A 44 16.67 -10.80 -1.42
C GLY A 44 16.11 -9.63 -2.25
N GLY A 45 16.91 -8.59 -2.46
CA GLY A 45 16.54 -7.36 -3.15
C GLY A 45 16.49 -7.46 -4.68
N ILE A 46 16.62 -6.32 -5.35
CA ILE A 46 16.45 -6.17 -6.81
C ILE A 46 17.42 -7.06 -7.59
N ASP A 47 18.70 -7.11 -7.19
CA ASP A 47 19.71 -7.94 -7.88
C ASP A 47 19.37 -9.43 -7.80
N TYR A 48 18.94 -9.91 -6.63
CA TYR A 48 18.47 -11.29 -6.45
C TYR A 48 17.26 -11.59 -7.34
N CYS A 49 16.24 -10.73 -7.28
CA CYS A 49 15.02 -10.85 -8.07
C CYS A 49 15.32 -10.89 -9.57
N THR A 50 16.20 -10.02 -10.05
CA THR A 50 16.62 -9.95 -11.45
C THR A 50 17.33 -11.24 -11.87
N LYS A 51 18.31 -11.72 -11.10
CA LYS A 51 19.04 -12.96 -11.37
C LYS A 51 18.13 -14.19 -11.40
N ASN A 52 17.07 -14.19 -10.60
CA ASN A 52 16.12 -15.29 -10.49
C ASN A 52 14.85 -15.11 -11.35
N ASN A 53 14.82 -14.08 -12.20
CA ASN A 53 13.68 -13.78 -13.08
C ASN A 53 12.34 -13.75 -12.34
N CYS A 54 12.34 -13.08 -11.18
CA CYS A 54 11.16 -12.96 -10.32
C CYS A 54 11.00 -11.54 -9.79
N ALA A 55 9.78 -11.18 -9.42
CA ALA A 55 9.47 -9.90 -8.80
C ALA A 55 8.37 -10.08 -7.75
N TRP A 56 8.43 -9.26 -6.70
CA TRP A 56 7.36 -9.13 -5.73
C TRP A 56 6.39 -8.03 -6.16
N VAL A 57 5.11 -8.36 -6.28
CA VAL A 57 4.06 -7.41 -6.64
C VAL A 57 3.09 -7.27 -5.49
N PHE A 58 2.74 -6.04 -5.14
CA PHE A 58 1.72 -5.76 -4.13
C PHE A 58 0.35 -6.21 -4.63
N TYR A 59 -0.33 -7.02 -3.81
CA TYR A 59 -1.70 -7.44 -4.07
C TYR A 59 -2.69 -6.71 -3.18
N LYS A 60 -2.41 -6.61 -1.88
CA LYS A 60 -3.31 -5.96 -0.93
C LYS A 60 -2.58 -5.13 0.12
N TYR A 61 -3.27 -4.08 0.55
CA TYR A 61 -2.95 -3.32 1.76
C TYR A 61 -4.08 -3.34 2.77
N ASP A 62 -3.69 -3.26 4.03
CA ASP A 62 -4.53 -2.85 5.15
C ASP A 62 -3.66 -1.99 6.08
N ILE A 63 -3.87 -0.68 6.02
CA ILE A 63 -3.05 0.31 6.73
C ILE A 63 -3.95 1.04 7.70
N LYS A 64 -3.56 1.06 8.97
CA LYS A 64 -4.25 1.74 10.06
C LYS A 64 -3.35 2.83 10.62
N MET A 65 -3.89 4.04 10.72
CA MET A 65 -3.23 5.19 11.33
C MET A 65 -4.01 5.65 12.55
N TYR A 66 -3.41 5.48 13.72
CA TYR A 66 -3.94 5.98 14.98
C TYR A 66 -3.71 7.49 15.09
N ARG A 67 -2.50 7.93 14.72
CA ARG A 67 -2.06 9.32 14.65
C ARG A 67 -1.14 9.50 13.44
N TYR A 68 -1.28 10.62 12.73
CA TYR A 68 -0.30 11.00 11.71
C TYR A 68 0.82 11.84 12.33
N PRO A 69 2.09 11.61 11.96
CA PRO A 69 3.18 12.47 12.38
C PRO A 69 3.09 13.83 11.67
N MET A 70 3.56 14.87 12.35
CA MET A 70 3.63 16.23 11.80
C MET A 70 5.00 16.49 11.15
N PHE A 71 5.08 17.57 10.37
CA PHE A 71 6.34 18.08 9.83
C PHE A 71 7.45 18.16 10.90
N GLY A 72 8.64 17.65 10.58
CA GLY A 72 9.80 17.63 11.46
C GLY A 72 9.78 16.55 12.54
N GLU A 73 8.68 15.79 12.72
CA GLU A 73 8.71 14.62 13.59
C GLU A 73 9.58 13.51 12.97
N ILE A 74 10.21 12.71 13.83
CA ILE A 74 10.91 11.50 13.43
C ILE A 74 10.06 10.29 13.81
N ILE A 75 9.86 9.39 12.85
CA ILE A 75 9.20 8.11 13.06
C ILE A 75 10.16 6.96 12.82
N SER A 76 9.87 5.82 13.43
CA SER A 76 10.50 4.54 13.08
C SER A 76 9.49 3.62 12.42
N VAL A 77 9.84 3.10 11.25
CA VAL A 77 9.03 2.08 10.58
C VAL A 77 9.79 0.76 10.67
N THR A 78 9.15 -0.22 11.30
CA THR A 78 9.66 -1.59 11.44
C THR A 78 8.86 -2.52 10.56
N THR A 79 9.52 -3.54 10.03
CA THR A 79 8.86 -4.53 9.20
C THR A 79 9.47 -5.93 9.30
N GLU A 80 8.65 -6.93 9.00
CA GLU A 80 9.02 -8.34 8.96
C GLU A 80 8.08 -9.13 8.04
N ALA A 81 8.62 -10.14 7.36
CA ALA A 81 7.82 -11.17 6.71
C ALA A 81 7.26 -12.11 7.78
N ILE A 82 5.94 -12.13 7.94
CA ILE A 82 5.27 -12.90 9.00
C ILE A 82 4.65 -14.21 8.50
N GLY A 83 4.62 -14.43 7.19
CA GLY A 83 4.16 -15.70 6.64
C GLY A 83 4.36 -15.80 5.15
N PHE A 84 4.84 -16.96 4.69
CA PHE A 84 4.87 -17.36 3.29
C PHE A 84 3.92 -18.52 3.07
N LYS A 85 3.25 -18.57 1.92
CA LYS A 85 2.46 -19.74 1.51
C LYS A 85 2.40 -19.86 0.00
N LYS A 86 2.97 -20.92 -0.57
CA LYS A 86 3.04 -21.13 -2.03
C LYS A 86 3.72 -19.94 -2.74
N PHE A 87 2.97 -18.96 -3.20
CA PHE A 87 3.43 -17.76 -3.92
C PHE A 87 3.04 -16.46 -3.21
N TYR A 88 2.41 -16.56 -2.03
CA TYR A 88 1.99 -15.43 -1.21
C TYR A 88 3.05 -15.09 -0.18
N GLY A 89 3.40 -13.80 -0.09
CA GLY A 89 4.18 -13.24 1.00
C GLY A 89 3.35 -12.27 1.84
N LEU A 90 3.19 -12.53 3.14
CA LEU A 90 2.52 -11.63 4.07
C LEU A 90 3.56 -10.88 4.90
N ARG A 91 3.46 -9.55 4.89
CA ARG A 91 4.38 -8.67 5.60
C ARG A 91 3.63 -7.78 6.58
N LYS A 92 4.20 -7.62 7.78
CA LYS A 92 3.71 -6.70 8.81
C LYS A 92 4.61 -5.47 8.88
N TYR A 93 4.00 -4.34 9.20
CA TYR A 93 4.67 -3.09 9.47
C TYR A 93 4.12 -2.48 10.76
N THR A 94 5.01 -1.85 11.51
CA THR A 94 4.67 -1.08 12.71
C THR A 94 5.38 0.27 12.61
N ILE A 95 4.62 1.34 12.81
CA ILE A 95 5.08 2.72 12.76
C ILE A 95 5.02 3.28 14.18
N ASN A 96 6.17 3.67 14.72
CA ASN A 96 6.25 4.29 16.04
C ASN A 96 6.74 5.73 15.95
N ASP A 97 6.27 6.56 16.87
CA ASP A 97 6.85 7.87 17.10
C ASP A 97 8.18 7.79 17.87
N GLU A 98 8.79 8.94 18.12
CA GLU A 98 10.08 9.05 18.82
C GLU A 98 10.03 8.54 20.28
N ASN A 99 8.85 8.52 20.89
CA ASN A 99 8.61 8.01 22.23
C ASN A 99 8.29 6.50 22.23
N ASN A 100 8.40 5.83 21.09
CA ASN A 100 8.04 4.41 20.87
C ASN A 100 6.55 4.10 21.02
N ASN A 101 5.65 5.08 20.92
CA ASN A 101 4.22 4.82 20.83
C ASN A 101 3.88 4.34 19.42
N VAL A 102 3.07 3.28 19.31
CA VAL A 102 2.55 2.84 18.02
C VAL A 102 1.55 3.87 17.50
N ILE A 103 1.88 4.51 16.38
CA ILE A 103 1.03 5.52 15.72
C ILE A 103 0.37 4.98 14.44
N GLY A 104 0.84 3.85 13.93
CA GLY A 104 0.22 3.14 12.82
C GLY A 104 0.74 1.72 12.64
N GLU A 105 -0.02 0.92 11.92
CA GLU A 105 0.30 -0.46 11.57
C GLU A 105 -0.14 -0.75 10.14
N ALA A 106 0.56 -1.64 9.45
CA ALA A 106 0.12 -2.12 8.15
C ALA A 106 0.33 -3.62 7.98
N LEU A 107 -0.54 -4.22 7.17
CA LEU A 107 -0.34 -5.51 6.54
C LEU A 107 -0.28 -5.32 5.03
N ALA A 108 0.65 -6.00 4.40
CA ALA A 108 0.72 -6.07 2.94
C ALA A 108 0.84 -7.52 2.49
N LEU A 109 0.03 -7.89 1.52
CA LEU A 109 0.08 -9.17 0.85
C LEU A 109 0.69 -9.00 -0.52
N PHE A 110 1.68 -9.83 -0.83
CA PHE A 110 2.41 -9.83 -2.08
C PHE A 110 2.25 -11.15 -2.82
N PHE A 111 2.38 -11.07 -4.13
CA PHE A 111 2.65 -12.23 -4.98
C PHE A 111 4.10 -12.24 -5.44
N LEU A 112 4.73 -13.41 -5.42
CA LEU A 112 5.93 -13.62 -6.21
C LEU A 112 5.52 -14.02 -7.62
N ILE A 113 5.96 -13.27 -8.62
CA ILE A 113 5.71 -13.56 -10.04
C ILE A 113 7.00 -13.90 -10.76
N ASN A 114 6.90 -14.73 -11.79
CA ASN A 114 7.95 -14.83 -12.80
C ASN A 114 7.75 -13.72 -13.84
N ILE A 115 8.80 -12.95 -14.12
CA ILE A 115 8.72 -11.73 -14.94
C ILE A 115 8.39 -12.11 -16.39
N ASP A 116 9.13 -13.04 -16.98
CA ASP A 116 8.92 -13.46 -18.38
C ASP A 116 7.52 -14.04 -18.63
N LYS A 117 7.04 -14.92 -17.73
CA LYS A 117 5.75 -15.59 -17.87
C LYS A 117 4.57 -14.75 -17.38
N ARG A 118 4.82 -13.61 -16.73
CA ARG A 118 3.83 -12.73 -16.10
C ARG A 118 2.78 -13.47 -15.27
N ARG A 119 3.21 -14.45 -14.47
CA ARG A 119 2.31 -15.29 -13.65
C ARG A 119 2.91 -15.61 -12.29
N PRO A 120 2.07 -15.87 -11.26
CA PRO A 120 2.56 -16.27 -9.95
C PRO A 120 3.48 -17.49 -10.01
N MET A 121 4.53 -17.48 -9.21
CA MET A 121 5.47 -18.57 -9.06
C MET A 121 5.70 -18.90 -7.58
N ARG A 122 6.01 -20.17 -7.30
CA ARG A 122 6.28 -20.61 -5.93
C ARG A 122 7.50 -19.86 -5.38
N ILE A 123 7.43 -19.46 -4.11
CA ILE A 123 8.56 -18.92 -3.35
C ILE A 123 9.63 -19.99 -3.26
N GLN A 124 10.88 -19.61 -3.53
CA GLN A 124 12.01 -20.53 -3.55
C GLN A 124 12.56 -20.74 -2.13
N ASP A 125 13.11 -21.93 -1.85
CA ASP A 125 13.61 -22.33 -0.53
C ASP A 125 14.61 -21.31 0.05
N GLU A 126 15.47 -20.74 -0.81
CA GLU A 126 16.43 -19.70 -0.42
C GLU A 126 15.76 -18.45 0.15
N GLN A 127 14.60 -18.04 -0.37
CA GLN A 127 13.89 -16.86 0.10
C GLN A 127 13.34 -17.07 1.53
N TYR A 128 12.92 -18.29 1.89
CA TYR A 128 12.55 -18.60 3.26
C TYR A 128 13.72 -18.34 4.22
N HIS A 129 14.93 -18.75 3.83
CA HIS A 129 16.15 -18.51 4.61
C HIS A 129 16.55 -17.02 4.68
N ILE A 130 16.45 -16.29 3.56
CA ILE A 130 16.74 -14.85 3.48
C ILE A 130 15.94 -14.10 4.54
N TYR A 131 14.62 -14.32 4.58
CA TYR A 131 13.70 -13.61 5.49
C TYR A 131 13.53 -14.26 6.87
N GLY A 132 14.12 -15.44 7.10
CA GLY A 132 14.04 -16.16 8.38
C GLY A 132 12.66 -16.79 8.65
N VAL A 133 11.91 -17.08 7.59
CA VAL A 133 10.60 -17.74 7.63
C VAL A 133 10.80 -19.25 7.53
N ASN A 134 10.18 -20.04 8.40
CA ASN A 134 10.37 -21.49 8.44
C ASN A 134 9.30 -22.20 7.60
N GLY A 135 9.46 -22.18 6.28
CA GLY A 135 8.54 -22.83 5.35
C GLY A 135 7.17 -22.16 5.26
N ASP A 136 6.22 -22.85 4.63
CA ASP A 136 4.85 -22.37 4.49
C ASP A 136 4.15 -22.30 5.87
N VAL A 137 3.39 -21.24 6.10
CA VAL A 137 2.47 -21.19 7.25
C VAL A 137 1.36 -22.22 7.09
N ASP A 138 0.90 -22.77 8.22
CA ASP A 138 -0.13 -23.81 8.29
C ASP A 138 -1.56 -23.29 8.06
N TYR A 139 -1.78 -21.99 8.18
CA TYR A 139 -3.06 -21.32 7.89
C TYR A 139 -3.10 -20.72 6.47
N ASP A 140 -4.29 -20.43 5.95
CA ASP A 140 -4.41 -19.70 4.69
C ASP A 140 -4.12 -18.22 4.89
N ILE A 141 -3.17 -17.70 4.12
CA ILE A 141 -2.87 -16.27 4.11
C ILE A 141 -4.06 -15.55 3.47
N SER A 142 -4.75 -14.75 4.28
CA SER A 142 -5.86 -13.92 3.84
C SER A 142 -5.85 -12.58 4.57
N MET A 143 -6.47 -11.59 3.95
CA MET A 143 -6.72 -10.27 4.51
C MET A 143 -8.20 -9.93 4.35
N ASP A 144 -8.69 -9.01 5.17
CA ASP A 144 -10.07 -8.55 5.14
C ASP A 144 -10.52 -8.23 3.71
N LYS A 145 -11.75 -8.65 3.39
CA LYS A 145 -12.36 -8.30 2.11
C LYS A 145 -12.70 -6.82 2.09
N ILE A 146 -12.65 -6.23 0.90
CA ILE A 146 -13.19 -4.91 0.61
C ILE A 146 -14.66 -5.10 0.23
N GLU A 147 -15.53 -4.31 0.85
CA GLU A 147 -16.92 -4.24 0.40
C GLU A 147 -16.98 -3.50 -0.94
N ARG A 148 -17.73 -4.07 -1.89
CA ARG A 148 -17.97 -3.45 -3.19
C ARG A 148 -19.26 -2.65 -3.13
N THR A 149 -19.26 -1.49 -3.76
CA THR A 149 -20.48 -0.74 -4.05
C THR A 149 -20.54 -0.41 -5.53
N ASN A 150 -21.75 -0.41 -6.08
CA ASN A 150 -22.02 0.05 -7.44
C ASN A 150 -22.38 1.54 -7.46
N ASP A 151 -22.42 2.19 -6.30
CA ASP A 151 -22.68 3.62 -6.20
C ASP A 151 -21.42 4.38 -6.63
N GLU A 152 -21.55 5.24 -7.64
CA GLU A 152 -20.48 6.12 -8.11
C GLU A 152 -20.92 7.58 -7.88
N GLN A 153 -20.98 7.99 -6.61
CA GLN A 153 -21.50 9.31 -6.21
C GLN A 153 -20.61 10.46 -6.68
N TYR A 154 -19.30 10.26 -6.60
CA TYR A 154 -18.28 11.22 -7.01
C TYR A 154 -17.37 10.58 -8.04
N TYR A 155 -16.94 11.40 -9.01
CA TYR A 155 -16.17 10.94 -10.16
C TYR A 155 -15.08 11.94 -10.51
N LYS A 156 -13.89 11.42 -10.78
CA LYS A 156 -12.76 12.15 -11.33
C LYS A 156 -12.08 11.34 -12.42
N GLN A 157 -11.51 12.03 -13.39
CA GLN A 157 -10.69 11.41 -14.43
C GLN A 157 -9.30 12.04 -14.43
N PHE A 158 -8.29 11.19 -14.58
CA PHE A 158 -6.89 11.60 -14.61
C PHE A 158 -6.21 11.03 -15.85
N SER A 159 -5.26 11.77 -16.39
CA SER A 159 -4.31 11.23 -17.37
C SER A 159 -3.06 10.79 -16.62
N ILE A 160 -2.56 9.60 -16.91
CA ILE A 160 -1.36 9.07 -16.26
C ILE A 160 -0.16 9.90 -16.72
N ARG A 161 0.55 10.49 -15.76
CA ARG A 161 1.71 11.35 -16.02
C ARG A 161 2.97 10.50 -16.09
N TYR A 162 3.99 11.05 -16.71
CA TYR A 162 5.31 10.41 -16.76
C TYR A 162 5.86 10.14 -15.34
N SER A 163 5.64 11.08 -14.40
CA SER A 163 6.06 10.97 -13.00
C SER A 163 5.26 9.96 -12.17
N ASP A 164 4.16 9.43 -12.71
CA ASP A 164 3.36 8.42 -12.01
C ASP A 164 3.94 7.02 -12.19
N ILE A 165 4.91 6.88 -13.11
CA ILE A 165 5.55 5.61 -13.47
C ILE A 165 6.76 5.35 -12.58
N ASP A 166 6.84 4.15 -12.04
CA ASP A 166 7.95 3.67 -11.21
C ASP A 166 9.09 3.08 -12.07
N SER A 167 10.13 2.59 -11.38
CA SER A 167 11.30 1.96 -12.03
C SER A 167 10.97 0.67 -12.79
N ASN A 168 9.78 0.09 -12.59
CA ASN A 168 9.31 -1.11 -13.27
C ASN A 168 8.49 -0.79 -14.52
N ASN A 169 8.40 0.49 -14.92
CA ASN A 169 7.59 0.99 -16.04
C ASN A 169 6.07 0.79 -15.87
N HIS A 170 5.60 0.66 -14.63
CA HIS A 170 4.17 0.64 -14.30
C HIS A 170 3.81 1.84 -13.43
N VAL A 171 2.52 2.15 -13.33
CA VAL A 171 2.06 3.15 -12.37
C VAL A 171 2.42 2.71 -10.95
N ASN A 172 3.07 3.60 -10.21
CA ASN A 172 3.40 3.40 -8.81
C ASN A 172 2.10 3.18 -7.98
N ASN A 173 2.09 2.14 -7.16
CA ASN A 173 0.98 1.75 -6.29
C ASN A 173 0.39 2.90 -5.42
N VAL A 174 1.22 3.85 -4.99
CA VAL A 174 0.81 5.01 -4.19
C VAL A 174 -0.13 5.92 -4.97
N LYS A 175 0.02 6.00 -6.30
CA LYS A 175 -0.79 6.88 -7.16
C LYS A 175 -2.25 6.48 -7.19
N TYR A 176 -2.56 5.19 -7.12
CA TYR A 176 -3.94 4.72 -7.01
C TYR A 176 -4.62 5.23 -5.74
N VAL A 177 -3.89 5.28 -4.62
CA VAL A 177 -4.43 5.86 -3.38
C VAL A 177 -4.64 7.36 -3.52
N GLU A 178 -3.68 8.08 -4.14
CA GLU A 178 -3.84 9.52 -4.40
C GLU A 178 -5.05 9.83 -5.29
N TRP A 179 -5.26 9.07 -6.37
CA TRP A 179 -6.42 9.23 -7.25
C TRP A 179 -7.74 8.95 -6.53
N ALA A 180 -7.79 7.92 -5.68
CA ALA A 180 -8.96 7.63 -4.85
C ALA A 180 -9.29 8.80 -3.90
N MET A 181 -8.27 9.38 -3.26
CA MET A 181 -8.48 10.52 -2.36
C MET A 181 -8.95 11.78 -3.09
N GLU A 182 -8.51 12.01 -4.32
CA GLU A 182 -8.98 13.15 -5.15
C GLU A 182 -10.46 13.04 -5.57
N ALA A 183 -11.02 11.83 -5.59
CA ALA A 183 -12.45 11.63 -5.83
C ALA A 183 -13.31 11.94 -4.58
N VAL A 184 -12.72 12.03 -3.39
CA VAL A 184 -13.43 12.37 -2.15
C VAL A 184 -13.75 13.86 -2.11
N PRO A 185 -14.97 14.26 -1.73
CA PRO A 185 -15.33 15.65 -1.50
C PRO A 185 -14.39 16.39 -0.51
N LEU A 186 -14.10 17.66 -0.81
CA LEU A 186 -13.18 18.47 -0.01
C LEU A 186 -13.67 18.71 1.42
N ASP A 187 -14.99 18.79 1.64
CA ASP A 187 -15.56 18.90 2.98
C ASP A 187 -15.20 17.69 3.84
N ILE A 188 -15.21 16.48 3.29
CA ILE A 188 -14.76 15.28 4.01
C ILE A 188 -13.24 15.33 4.23
N ILE A 189 -12.45 15.61 3.20
CA ILE A 189 -10.98 15.70 3.30
C ILE A 189 -10.53 16.71 4.36
N ASN A 190 -11.25 17.83 4.49
CA ASN A 190 -10.90 18.90 5.42
C ASN A 190 -11.40 18.66 6.85
N ASN A 191 -12.52 17.95 7.02
CA ASN A 191 -13.15 17.77 8.34
C ASN A 191 -12.95 16.38 8.94
N TYR A 192 -12.48 15.40 8.18
CA TYR A 192 -12.25 14.03 8.65
C TYR A 192 -10.78 13.63 8.46
N THR A 193 -10.35 12.71 9.32
CA THR A 193 -9.05 12.05 9.25
C THR A 193 -9.22 10.61 8.82
N LEU A 194 -8.52 10.20 7.77
CA LEU A 194 -8.45 8.82 7.30
C LEU A 194 -7.74 7.92 8.33
N LYS A 195 -8.46 6.98 8.95
CA LYS A 195 -7.95 6.10 10.02
C LYS A 195 -7.54 4.72 9.53
N ARG A 196 -8.17 4.21 8.48
CA ARG A 196 -7.80 2.94 7.87
C ARG A 196 -8.03 2.98 6.39
N ILE A 197 -7.17 2.33 5.62
CA ILE A 197 -7.39 2.06 4.20
C ILE A 197 -7.08 0.60 3.90
N LYS A 198 -8.00 -0.06 3.21
CA LYS A 198 -7.82 -1.37 2.59
C LYS A 198 -7.72 -1.14 1.09
N VAL A 199 -6.75 -1.78 0.44
CA VAL A 199 -6.54 -1.68 -1.01
C VAL A 199 -6.41 -3.07 -1.60
N VAL A 200 -7.02 -3.31 -2.75
CA VAL A 200 -6.80 -4.50 -3.58
C VAL A 200 -6.40 -4.03 -4.96
N PHE A 201 -5.18 -4.39 -5.38
CA PHE A 201 -4.68 -4.16 -6.73
C PHE A 201 -5.02 -5.37 -7.58
N GLU A 202 -5.85 -5.19 -8.61
CA GLU A 202 -6.29 -6.27 -9.49
C GLU A 202 -5.47 -6.31 -10.78
N LYS A 203 -5.15 -5.14 -11.34
CA LYS A 203 -4.38 -5.00 -12.57
C LYS A 203 -3.50 -3.75 -12.56
N GLU A 204 -2.37 -3.85 -13.26
CA GLU A 204 -1.45 -2.75 -13.51
C GLU A 204 -1.90 -1.93 -14.73
N THR A 205 -1.49 -0.67 -14.79
CA THR A 205 -1.57 0.17 -16.00
C THR A 205 -0.25 0.93 -16.22
N THR A 206 -0.12 1.58 -17.37
CA THR A 206 1.12 2.17 -17.88
C THR A 206 0.90 3.58 -18.41
N TYR A 207 1.99 4.27 -18.77
CA TYR A 207 1.94 5.64 -19.27
C TYR A 207 1.07 5.80 -20.52
N GLY A 208 0.41 6.95 -20.64
CA GLY A 208 -0.38 7.32 -21.81
C GLY A 208 -1.86 6.92 -21.74
N ASP A 209 -2.25 6.09 -20.77
CA ASP A 209 -3.64 5.76 -20.51
C ASP A 209 -4.33 6.85 -19.65
N LYS A 210 -5.66 6.79 -19.59
CA LYS A 210 -6.49 7.59 -18.68
C LYS A 210 -7.15 6.66 -17.68
N ILE A 211 -7.32 7.15 -16.46
CA ILE A 211 -8.02 6.43 -15.41
C ILE A 211 -9.22 7.24 -14.94
N SER A 212 -10.29 6.53 -14.58
CA SER A 212 -11.38 7.10 -13.79
C SER A 212 -11.32 6.59 -12.37
N SER A 213 -11.54 7.49 -11.42
CA SER A 213 -11.68 7.19 -10.00
C SER A 213 -13.07 7.59 -9.55
N THR A 214 -13.78 6.65 -8.94
CA THR A 214 -15.09 6.87 -8.35
C THR A 214 -15.04 6.71 -6.85
N ALA A 215 -15.87 7.47 -6.15
CA ALA A 215 -16.05 7.35 -4.70
C ALA A 215 -17.54 7.33 -4.33
N ALA A 216 -17.89 6.48 -3.37
CA ALA A 216 -19.16 6.51 -2.66
C ALA A 216 -18.91 6.72 -1.17
N ILE A 217 -19.67 7.63 -0.57
CA ILE A 217 -19.60 7.96 0.84
C ILE A 217 -20.78 7.35 1.57
N ASN A 218 -20.49 6.63 2.65
CA ASN A 218 -21.47 6.05 3.55
C ASN A 218 -21.25 6.60 4.96
N VAL A 219 -22.18 7.41 5.44
CA VAL A 219 -22.15 7.96 6.80
C VAL A 219 -22.61 6.88 7.77
N ILE A 220 -21.74 6.51 8.71
CA ILE A 220 -22.04 5.48 9.72
C ILE A 220 -22.71 6.12 10.93
N ASP A 221 -22.15 7.23 11.40
CA ASP A 221 -22.68 8.06 12.48
C ASP A 221 -22.18 9.52 12.36
N GLU A 222 -22.44 10.36 13.35
CA GLU A 222 -22.05 11.78 13.37
C GLU A 222 -20.53 12.04 13.23
N ASN A 223 -19.69 11.07 13.62
CA ASN A 223 -18.24 11.20 13.67
C ASN A 223 -17.51 10.24 12.74
N ASN A 224 -18.17 9.19 12.24
CA ASN A 224 -17.55 8.15 11.43
C ASN A 224 -18.23 8.00 10.06
N LEU A 225 -17.43 7.85 9.02
CA LEU A 225 -17.91 7.51 7.68
C LEU A 225 -16.96 6.52 7.02
N LYS A 226 -17.49 5.80 6.02
CA LYS A 226 -16.73 4.99 5.11
C LYS A 226 -16.77 5.57 3.71
N SER A 227 -15.69 5.38 2.96
CA SER A 227 -15.65 5.66 1.54
C SER A 227 -15.21 4.43 0.77
N TYR A 228 -15.88 4.13 -0.33
CA TYR A 228 -15.55 3.01 -1.22
C TYR A 228 -15.17 3.55 -2.58
N HIS A 229 -14.12 2.97 -3.16
CA HIS A 229 -13.50 3.50 -4.37
C HIS A 229 -13.28 2.42 -5.40
N THR A 230 -13.53 2.77 -6.67
CA THR A 230 -13.17 1.94 -7.81
C THR A 230 -12.34 2.76 -8.79
N ILE A 231 -11.20 2.23 -9.21
CA ILE A 231 -10.34 2.82 -10.23
C ILE A 231 -10.40 1.94 -11.47
N LYS A 232 -10.73 2.53 -12.60
CA LYS A 232 -10.84 1.85 -13.90
C LYS A 232 -9.93 2.52 -14.93
N ASN A 233 -9.43 1.76 -15.89
CA ASN A 233 -8.75 2.31 -17.06
C ASN A 233 -9.75 2.86 -18.10
N SER A 234 -9.23 3.40 -19.21
CA SER A 234 -10.06 3.96 -20.29
C SER A 234 -10.99 2.93 -20.98
N GLU A 235 -10.68 1.64 -20.88
CA GLU A 235 -11.49 0.53 -21.39
C GLU A 235 -12.57 0.06 -20.39
N GLY A 236 -12.64 0.69 -19.20
CA GLY A 236 -13.57 0.29 -18.13
C GLY A 236 -13.12 -0.92 -17.32
N THR A 237 -11.89 -1.40 -17.53
CA THR A 237 -11.30 -2.48 -16.73
C THR A 237 -10.99 -1.98 -15.32
N GLU A 238 -11.52 -2.69 -14.32
CA GLU A 238 -11.19 -2.48 -12.90
C GLU A 238 -9.70 -2.74 -12.65
N LEU A 239 -9.02 -1.74 -12.10
CA LEU A 239 -7.60 -1.79 -11.76
C LEU A 239 -7.40 -1.95 -10.26
N THR A 240 -8.18 -1.22 -9.46
CA THR A 240 -7.99 -1.16 -8.00
C THR A 240 -9.31 -0.86 -7.30
N LEU A 241 -9.51 -1.53 -6.17
CA LEU A 241 -10.59 -1.27 -5.22
C LEU A 241 -10.01 -0.77 -3.90
N LEU A 242 -10.68 0.20 -3.28
CA LEU A 242 -10.29 0.73 -1.97
C LEU A 242 -11.51 0.87 -1.06
N GLU A 243 -11.32 0.59 0.22
CA GLU A 243 -12.25 0.93 1.30
C GLU A 243 -11.49 1.72 2.34
N ALA A 244 -12.04 2.84 2.77
CA ALA A 244 -11.40 3.76 3.69
C ALA A 244 -12.35 4.15 4.83
N ASP A 245 -11.84 4.05 6.06
CA ASP A 245 -12.54 4.43 7.28
C ASP A 245 -12.06 5.82 7.72
N TRP A 246 -13.00 6.73 7.96
CA TRP A 246 -12.73 8.12 8.29
C TRP A 246 -13.36 8.47 9.63
N LYS A 247 -12.67 9.33 10.38
CA LYS A 247 -13.14 9.85 11.66
C LYS A 247 -12.94 11.35 11.76
N LYS A 248 -13.97 12.07 12.18
CA LYS A 248 -13.96 13.51 12.44
C LYS A 248 -12.92 13.87 13.50
#